data_AF-A0A918QXN0-F1
#
_entry.id   AF-A0A918QXN0-F1
#
_cell.length_a   1.000
_cell.length_b   1.000
_cell.length_c   1.000
_cell.angle_alpha   90.00
_cell.angle_beta   90.00
_cell.angle_gamma   90.00
#
_symmetry.space_group_name_H-M   'P 1'
#
loop_
_entity.id
_entity.type
_entity.pdbx_description
1 polymer ?
#
loop_
_entity_poly.entity_id
_entity_poly.type
_entity_poly.pdbx_seq_one_letter_code
_entity_poly.pdbx_strand_id
1 'polypeptide(L)'
;MRANIRRTSLDALHSDAEAALAQLTIDESATYTWTVTIRQPGQPTTERTETVPGRELARLIRAQLLTSMHEIEQDDTTGTITTRWTRQSKRNNYRTQEAVFTKLTNEEATELAARAAATPRVPAHVLDEPARFVSRRVLPPAPAAPTRRRVTVPARLRACGGCFQVPAANGTCGC
;
A
#
# COMPACT_ATOMS: atom_id res chain seq x y z
N MET A 1 -22.41 -0.37 -16.97
CA MET A 1 -21.31 0.08 -17.91
C MET A 1 -19.97 -0.62 -17.63
N ARG A 2 -19.04 -0.69 -18.61
CA ARG A 2 -17.65 -1.21 -18.40
C ARG A 2 -16.61 -0.55 -19.34
N ALA A 3 -15.42 -0.23 -18.84
CA ALA A 3 -14.33 0.37 -19.62
C ALA A 3 -12.93 -0.14 -19.19
N ASN A 4 -12.00 -0.16 -20.16
CA ASN A 4 -10.58 -0.45 -19.94
C ASN A 4 -9.74 0.81 -20.19
N ILE A 5 -8.71 1.02 -19.38
CA ILE A 5 -7.86 2.21 -19.41
C ILE A 5 -6.52 1.85 -20.06
N ARG A 6 -6.25 2.41 -21.24
CA ARG A 6 -4.99 2.18 -21.96
C ARG A 6 -3.87 2.96 -21.32
N ARG A 7 -2.69 2.32 -21.22
CA ARG A 7 -1.46 2.93 -20.66
C ARG A 7 -0.32 2.97 -21.67
N THR A 8 -0.69 3.10 -22.95
CA THR A 8 0.25 3.20 -24.08
C THR A 8 0.91 4.56 -24.14
N SER A 9 0.22 5.63 -23.73
CA SER A 9 0.73 6.98 -23.55
C SER A 9 0.03 7.67 -22.38
N LEU A 10 0.60 8.76 -21.89
CA LEU A 10 -0.02 9.56 -20.83
C LEU A 10 -1.36 10.17 -21.31
N ASP A 11 -1.40 10.69 -22.53
CA ASP A 11 -2.61 11.29 -23.09
C ASP A 11 -3.74 10.26 -23.24
N ALA A 12 -3.43 9.05 -23.70
CA ALA A 12 -4.42 7.98 -23.81
C ALA A 12 -4.95 7.57 -22.43
N LEU A 13 -4.06 7.48 -21.43
CA LEU A 13 -4.44 7.18 -20.04
C LEU A 13 -5.41 8.22 -19.48
N HIS A 14 -5.10 9.51 -19.65
CA HIS A 14 -5.97 10.59 -19.22
C HIS A 14 -7.29 10.58 -19.98
N SER A 15 -7.25 10.52 -21.32
CA SER A 15 -8.45 10.51 -22.15
C SER A 15 -9.39 9.35 -21.82
N ASP A 16 -8.86 8.13 -21.62
CA ASP A 16 -9.68 6.96 -21.29
C ASP A 16 -10.28 7.09 -19.88
N ALA A 17 -9.51 7.62 -18.92
CA ALA A 17 -10.01 7.84 -17.56
C ALA A 17 -11.15 8.87 -17.54
N GLU A 18 -11.01 10.02 -18.22
CA GLU A 18 -12.08 11.02 -18.31
C GLU A 18 -13.31 10.46 -19.03
N ALA A 19 -13.13 9.73 -20.14
CA ALA A 19 -14.22 9.13 -20.89
C ALA A 19 -14.99 8.06 -20.09
N ALA A 20 -14.29 7.30 -19.25
CA ALA A 20 -14.92 6.34 -18.35
C ALA A 20 -15.67 7.03 -17.21
N LEU A 21 -15.08 8.06 -16.60
CA LEU A 21 -15.73 8.84 -15.53
C LEU A 21 -17.02 9.51 -16.02
N ALA A 22 -17.03 10.02 -17.26
CA ALA A 22 -18.22 10.64 -17.85
C ALA A 22 -19.41 9.69 -18.04
N GLN A 23 -19.18 8.37 -18.01
CA GLN A 23 -20.23 7.35 -18.12
C GLN A 23 -20.76 6.88 -16.76
N LEU A 24 -20.10 7.24 -15.66
CA LEU A 24 -20.53 6.84 -14.33
C LEU A 24 -21.74 7.65 -13.88
N THR A 25 -22.68 6.97 -13.25
CA THR A 25 -23.77 7.62 -12.52
C THR A 25 -23.40 7.66 -11.04
N ILE A 26 -22.96 8.83 -10.56
CA ILE A 26 -22.57 9.05 -9.16
C ILE A 26 -23.56 10.01 -8.52
N ASP A 27 -24.07 9.64 -7.35
CA ASP A 27 -24.86 10.54 -6.52
C ASP A 27 -23.93 11.34 -5.60
N GLU A 28 -23.73 12.61 -5.92
CA GLU A 28 -22.81 13.49 -5.18
C GLU A 28 -23.23 13.74 -3.74
N SER A 29 -24.53 13.59 -3.43
CA SER A 29 -25.09 13.80 -2.10
C SER A 29 -25.01 12.56 -1.20
N ALA A 30 -24.80 11.39 -1.80
CA ALA A 30 -24.73 10.13 -1.08
C ALA A 30 -23.37 9.93 -0.38
N THR A 31 -23.35 8.93 0.49
CA THR A 31 -22.11 8.41 1.09
C THR A 31 -21.85 7.02 0.54
N TYR A 32 -20.59 6.71 0.27
CA TYR A 32 -20.16 5.42 -0.27
C TYR A 32 -19.21 4.73 0.70
N THR A 33 -19.26 3.41 0.76
CA THR A 33 -18.15 2.60 1.25
C THR A 33 -17.18 2.37 0.12
N TRP A 34 -15.89 2.46 0.42
CA TRP A 34 -14.79 2.18 -0.48
C TRP A 34 -13.97 1.04 0.12
N THR A 35 -14.09 -0.15 -0.46
CA THR A 35 -13.35 -1.33 -0.02
C THR A 35 -12.26 -1.65 -1.03
N VAL A 36 -11.00 -1.63 -0.60
CA VAL A 36 -9.84 -2.04 -1.40
C VAL A 36 -9.35 -3.39 -0.94
N THR A 37 -9.28 -4.34 -1.87
CA THR A 37 -8.71 -5.67 -1.68
C THR A 37 -7.43 -5.80 -2.49
N ILE A 38 -6.33 -6.14 -1.83
CA ILE A 38 -5.03 -6.40 -2.45
C ILE A 38 -4.68 -7.87 -2.22
N ARG A 39 -4.39 -8.59 -3.30
CA ARG A 39 -3.97 -10.00 -3.25
C ARG A 39 -2.58 -10.12 -3.86
N GLN A 40 -1.70 -10.84 -3.18
CA GLN A 40 -0.36 -11.14 -3.65
C GLN A 40 0.01 -12.57 -3.25
N PRO A 41 0.56 -13.40 -4.16
CA PRO A 41 0.97 -14.75 -3.80
C PRO A 41 1.98 -14.77 -2.65
N GLY A 42 1.76 -15.67 -1.70
CA GLY A 42 2.62 -15.83 -0.52
C GLY A 42 2.44 -14.75 0.56
N GLN A 43 1.47 -13.84 0.41
CA GLN A 43 1.12 -12.84 1.42
C GLN A 43 -0.36 -12.97 1.80
N PRO A 44 -0.74 -12.62 3.05
CA PRO A 44 -2.14 -12.48 3.41
C PRO A 44 -2.85 -11.46 2.54
N THR A 45 -4.12 -11.70 2.22
CA THR A 45 -4.97 -10.70 1.59
C THR A 45 -5.08 -9.49 2.50
N THR A 46 -4.83 -8.30 1.94
CA THR A 46 -5.04 -7.03 2.66
C THR A 46 -6.35 -6.43 2.21
N GLU A 47 -7.20 -6.06 3.16
CA GLU A 47 -8.46 -5.37 2.91
C GLU A 47 -8.50 -4.08 3.73
N ARG A 48 -8.98 -2.99 3.11
CA ARG A 48 -9.21 -1.71 3.78
C ARG A 48 -10.55 -1.17 3.32
N THR A 49 -11.38 -0.77 4.28
CA THR A 49 -12.69 -0.18 4.03
C THR A 49 -12.77 1.20 4.63
N GLU A 50 -13.18 2.17 3.82
CA GLU A 50 -13.33 3.57 4.22
C GLU A 50 -14.65 4.14 3.73
N THR A 51 -15.00 5.32 4.25
CA THR A 51 -16.18 6.06 3.84
C THR A 51 -15.78 7.24 3.00
N VAL A 52 -16.45 7.43 1.87
CA VAL A 52 -16.14 8.49 0.90
C VAL A 52 -17.43 9.22 0.55
N PRO A 53 -17.48 10.57 0.64
CA PRO A 53 -18.64 11.32 0.19
C PRO A 53 -18.73 11.30 -1.35
N GLY A 54 -19.95 11.24 -1.89
CA GLY A 54 -20.20 11.11 -3.33
C GLY A 54 -19.50 12.19 -4.16
N ARG A 55 -19.51 13.45 -3.69
CA ARG A 55 -18.79 14.58 -4.31
C ARG A 55 -17.28 14.38 -4.48
N GLU A 56 -16.65 13.49 -3.72
CA GLU A 56 -15.22 13.17 -3.81
C GLU A 56 -14.95 11.88 -4.59
N LEU A 57 -16.00 11.09 -4.86
CA LEU A 57 -15.89 9.74 -5.42
C LEU A 57 -15.25 9.76 -6.82
N ALA A 58 -15.70 10.65 -7.71
CA ALA A 58 -15.16 10.76 -9.06
C ALA A 58 -13.66 11.10 -9.04
N ARG A 59 -13.22 11.99 -8.13
CA ARG A 59 -11.81 12.36 -7.97
C ARG A 59 -10.98 11.17 -7.47
N LEU A 60 -11.50 10.42 -6.51
CA LEU A 60 -10.82 9.24 -5.97
C LEU A 60 -10.69 8.13 -7.03
N ILE A 61 -11.77 7.83 -7.75
CA ILE A 61 -11.76 6.86 -8.85
C ILE A 61 -10.76 7.28 -9.92
N ARG A 62 -10.77 8.56 -10.32
CA ARG A 62 -9.79 9.11 -11.27
C ARG A 62 -8.36 8.85 -10.81
N ALA A 63 -8.04 9.18 -9.56
CA ALA A 63 -6.71 8.95 -9.01
C ALA A 63 -6.31 7.47 -9.07
N GLN A 64 -7.24 6.55 -8.78
CA GLN A 64 -7.00 5.12 -8.89
C GLN A 64 -6.76 4.67 -10.34
N LEU A 65 -7.57 5.13 -11.31
CA LEU A 65 -7.38 4.79 -12.73
C LEU A 65 -6.05 5.32 -13.28
N LEU A 66 -5.64 6.52 -12.88
CA LEU A 66 -4.37 7.10 -13.32
C LEU A 66 -3.15 6.46 -12.66
N THR A 67 -3.29 5.85 -11.49
CA THR A 67 -2.16 5.31 -10.72
C THR A 67 -2.06 3.79 -10.76
N SER A 68 -3.11 3.06 -10.40
CA SER A 68 -3.01 1.64 -10.05
C SER A 68 -4.13 0.74 -10.57
N MET A 69 -5.13 1.26 -11.28
CA MET A 69 -6.26 0.49 -11.81
C MET A 69 -6.35 0.60 -13.33
N HIS A 70 -6.82 -0.45 -14.00
CA HIS A 70 -6.88 -0.55 -15.47
C HIS A 70 -8.27 -0.79 -16.02
N GLU A 71 -9.21 -1.12 -15.16
CA GLU A 71 -10.57 -1.45 -15.54
C GLU A 71 -11.51 -0.75 -14.57
N ILE A 72 -12.64 -0.31 -15.10
CA ILE A 72 -13.75 0.20 -14.32
C ILE A 72 -15.06 -0.38 -14.84
N GLU A 73 -15.93 -0.74 -13.92
CA GLU A 73 -17.25 -1.28 -14.17
C GLU A 73 -18.23 -0.61 -13.21
N GLN A 74 -19.43 -0.29 -13.68
CA GLN A 74 -20.54 0.07 -12.80
C GLN A 74 -21.70 -0.86 -13.12
N ASP A 75 -22.20 -1.53 -12.08
CA ASP A 75 -23.37 -2.38 -12.15
C ASP A 75 -24.63 -1.50 -12.24
N ASP A 76 -25.43 -1.71 -13.28
CA ASP A 76 -26.59 -0.84 -13.56
C ASP A 76 -27.78 -1.11 -12.62
N THR A 77 -27.78 -2.23 -11.88
CA THR A 77 -28.87 -2.59 -10.96
C THR A 77 -28.63 -2.06 -9.55
N THR A 78 -27.40 -2.22 -9.06
CA THR A 78 -26.99 -1.86 -7.70
C THR A 78 -26.31 -0.49 -7.62
N GLY A 79 -25.85 0.04 -8.76
CA GLY A 79 -25.04 1.24 -8.82
C GLY A 79 -23.61 1.05 -8.29
N THR A 80 -23.22 -0.18 -7.95
CA THR A 80 -21.89 -0.51 -7.42
C THR A 80 -20.82 -0.25 -8.47
N ILE A 81 -19.80 0.52 -8.11
CA ILE A 81 -18.67 0.80 -8.99
C ILE A 81 -17.51 -0.09 -8.57
N THR A 82 -16.88 -0.76 -9.52
CA THR A 82 -15.68 -1.57 -9.27
C THR A 82 -14.54 -1.09 -10.16
N THR A 83 -13.36 -0.90 -9.59
CA THR A 83 -12.13 -0.69 -10.35
C THR A 83 -11.14 -1.81 -10.08
N ARG A 84 -10.44 -2.26 -11.12
CA ARG A 84 -9.58 -3.46 -11.02
C ARG A 84 -8.22 -3.27 -11.66
N TRP A 85 -7.23 -3.91 -11.05
CA TRP A 85 -6.01 -4.37 -11.70
C TRP A 85 -6.00 -5.90 -11.65
N THR A 86 -6.30 -6.53 -12.78
CA THR A 86 -6.36 -7.99 -12.90
C THR A 86 -5.10 -8.59 -13.53
N ARG A 87 -4.28 -7.79 -14.22
CA ARG A 87 -3.11 -8.27 -14.95
C ARG A 87 -1.95 -8.61 -14.01
N GLN A 88 -1.87 -9.86 -13.63
CA GLN A 88 -0.71 -10.38 -12.90
C GLN A 88 0.54 -10.34 -13.78
N SER A 89 1.67 -9.98 -13.18
CA SER A 89 2.97 -10.07 -13.84
C SER A 89 4.06 -10.26 -12.81
N LYS A 90 5.17 -10.90 -13.22
CA LYS A 90 6.37 -11.01 -12.37
C LYS A 90 6.87 -9.64 -11.90
N ARG A 91 6.75 -8.61 -12.74
CA ARG A 91 7.14 -7.21 -12.44
C ARG A 91 6.34 -6.60 -11.27
N ASN A 92 5.09 -7.02 -11.07
CA ASN A 92 4.25 -6.57 -9.96
C ASN A 92 4.12 -7.64 -8.86
N ASN A 93 5.06 -8.60 -8.78
CA ASN A 93 4.98 -9.74 -7.85
C ASN A 93 3.63 -10.48 -7.91
N TYR A 94 2.99 -10.53 -9.09
CA TYR A 94 1.66 -11.09 -9.31
C TYR A 94 0.56 -10.47 -8.42
N ARG A 95 0.78 -9.25 -7.91
CA ARG A 95 -0.21 -8.49 -7.15
C ARG A 95 -1.40 -8.13 -8.05
N THR A 96 -2.60 -8.40 -7.55
CA THR A 96 -3.86 -7.87 -8.07
C THR A 96 -4.49 -6.93 -7.04
N GLN A 97 -5.32 -6.03 -7.53
CA GLN A 97 -6.03 -5.08 -6.69
C GLN A 97 -7.44 -4.89 -7.24
N GLU A 98 -8.39 -4.79 -6.33
CA GLU A 98 -9.78 -4.48 -6.63
C GLU A 98 -10.24 -3.42 -5.64
N ALA A 99 -10.97 -2.42 -6.12
CA ALA A 99 -11.66 -1.46 -5.27
C ALA A 99 -13.14 -1.46 -5.63
N VAL A 100 -14.00 -1.65 -4.63
CA VAL A 100 -15.45 -1.66 -4.76
C VAL A 100 -16.02 -0.45 -4.03
N PHE A 101 -16.93 0.24 -4.68
CA PHE A 101 -17.64 1.38 -4.15
C PHE A 101 -19.13 1.07 -4.09
N THR A 102 -19.68 1.01 -2.89
CA THR A 102 -21.08 0.71 -2.66
C THR A 102 -21.76 1.92 -2.03
N LYS A 103 -22.87 2.35 -2.62
CA LYS A 103 -23.68 3.44 -2.05
C LYS A 103 -24.30 2.95 -0.74
N LEU A 104 -24.09 3.70 0.33
CA LEU A 104 -24.78 3.45 1.60
C LEU A 104 -26.22 3.93 1.52
N THR A 105 -27.11 3.17 2.14
CA THR A 105 -28.46 3.65 2.45
C THR A 105 -28.41 4.75 3.52
N ASN A 106 -29.48 5.53 3.63
CA ASN A 106 -29.56 6.58 4.65
C ASN A 106 -29.47 6.01 6.08
N GLU A 107 -30.01 4.81 6.30
CA GLU A 107 -29.94 4.11 7.59
C GLU A 107 -28.49 3.73 7.92
N GLU A 108 -27.80 3.04 7.01
CA GLU A 108 -26.39 2.65 7.19
C GLU A 108 -25.46 3.87 7.37
N ALA A 109 -25.70 4.95 6.62
CA ALA A 109 -24.95 6.19 6.76
C ALA A 109 -25.16 6.83 8.14
N THR A 110 -26.40 6.78 8.66
CA THR A 110 -26.74 7.31 9.98
C THR A 110 -26.12 6.48 11.11
N GLU A 111 -26.19 5.15 11.00
CA GLU A 111 -25.54 4.24 11.96
C GLU A 111 -24.02 4.44 12.00
N LEU A 112 -23.39 4.59 10.83
CA LEU A 112 -21.96 4.82 10.73
C LEU A 112 -21.56 6.18 11.32
N ALA A 113 -22.36 7.23 11.08
CA ALA A 113 -22.18 8.54 11.69
C ALA A 113 -22.33 8.48 13.23
N ALA A 114 -23.34 7.76 13.72
CA ALA A 114 -23.55 7.55 15.15
C ALA A 114 -22.37 6.80 15.80
N ARG A 115 -21.85 5.75 15.15
CA ARG A 115 -20.68 5.01 15.61
C ARG A 115 -19.41 5.87 15.63
N ALA A 116 -19.22 6.70 14.61
CA ALA A 116 -18.09 7.64 14.55
C ALA A 116 -18.18 8.69 15.66
N ALA A 117 -19.39 9.17 15.98
CA ALA A 117 -19.62 10.11 17.09
C ALA A 117 -19.43 9.45 18.47
N ALA A 118 -19.76 8.16 18.60
CA ALA A 118 -19.58 7.39 19.83
C ALA A 118 -18.12 6.95 20.08
N THR A 119 -17.25 7.05 19.08
CA THR A 119 -15.82 6.75 19.25
C THR A 119 -15.13 7.94 19.90
N PRO A 120 -14.54 7.80 21.10
CA PRO A 120 -13.84 8.90 21.76
C PRO A 120 -12.73 9.41 20.83
N ARG A 121 -12.84 10.67 20.38
CA ARG A 121 -11.74 11.33 19.70
C ARG A 121 -10.66 11.58 20.75
N VAL A 122 -9.67 10.69 20.83
CA VAL A 122 -8.41 11.02 21.48
C VAL A 122 -7.81 12.16 20.66
N PRO A 123 -7.68 13.38 21.21
CA PRO A 123 -7.04 14.46 20.49
C PRO A 123 -5.63 14.03 20.10
N ALA A 124 -5.20 14.35 18.88
CA ALA A 124 -3.86 13.97 18.38
C ALA A 124 -2.71 14.44 19.31
N HIS A 125 -2.95 15.46 20.15
CA HIS A 125 -1.98 15.95 21.14
C HIS A 125 -1.81 15.06 22.38
N VAL A 126 -2.65 14.04 22.60
CA VAL A 126 -2.51 13.10 23.74
C VAL A 126 -1.52 11.96 23.41
N LEU A 127 -1.10 11.83 22.15
CA LEU A 127 -0.04 10.91 21.75
C LEU A 127 1.37 11.53 21.79
N ASP A 128 1.48 12.79 22.20
CA ASP A 128 2.73 13.55 22.26
C ASP A 128 3.27 13.66 23.70
N GLU A 129 3.20 12.56 24.47
CA GLU A 129 3.85 12.47 25.79
C GLU A 129 5.09 11.55 25.70
N PRO A 130 6.30 12.10 25.44
CA PRO A 130 7.52 11.31 25.39
C PRO A 130 8.10 11.08 26.80
N ALA A 131 7.36 10.38 27.68
CA ALA A 131 7.88 9.78 28.91
C ALA A 131 6.73 9.03 29.58
N ARG A 132 6.64 7.70 29.52
CA ARG A 132 7.28 6.83 30.51
C ARG A 132 7.14 5.38 30.03
N PHE A 133 8.00 4.96 29.10
CA PHE A 133 8.35 3.55 29.03
C PHE A 133 9.43 3.32 30.09
N VAL A 134 9.00 2.85 31.27
CA VAL A 134 9.91 2.33 32.28
C VAL A 134 10.61 1.13 31.67
N SER A 135 11.84 1.36 31.26
CA SER A 135 12.75 0.34 30.76
C SER A 135 13.09 -0.61 31.91
N ARG A 136 12.29 -1.67 32.10
CA ARG A 136 12.64 -2.79 32.97
C ARG A 136 13.56 -3.73 32.19
N ARG A 137 14.80 -3.29 31.92
CA ARG A 137 15.91 -4.21 31.63
C ARG A 137 16.49 -4.66 32.96
N VAL A 138 16.12 -5.85 33.42
CA VAL A 138 17.00 -6.63 34.29
C VAL A 138 17.77 -7.56 33.37
N LEU A 139 18.95 -7.12 32.89
CA LEU A 139 19.97 -8.03 32.40
C LEU A 139 20.77 -8.53 33.61
N PRO A 140 20.99 -9.85 33.76
CA PRO A 140 21.84 -10.39 34.82
C PRO A 140 23.31 -9.95 34.64
N PRO A 141 24.10 -9.85 35.72
CA PRO A 141 25.51 -9.48 35.65
C PRO A 141 26.32 -10.54 34.89
N ALA A 142 27.21 -10.06 34.02
CA ALA A 142 28.11 -10.89 33.22
C ALA A 142 29.15 -11.61 34.09
N PRO A 143 29.49 -12.88 33.80
CA PRO A 143 30.63 -13.54 34.44
C PRO A 143 31.96 -12.98 33.93
N ALA A 144 32.96 -13.00 34.82
CA ALA A 144 34.29 -12.42 34.65
C ALA A 144 35.07 -12.96 33.43
N ALA A 145 35.79 -12.05 32.77
CA ALA A 145 36.59 -12.32 31.59
C ALA A 145 37.89 -13.10 31.89
N PRO A 146 38.27 -14.09 31.07
CA PRO A 146 39.65 -14.53 30.97
C PRO A 146 40.47 -13.68 29.97
N THR A 147 41.76 -13.63 30.27
CA THR A 147 42.84 -12.77 29.81
C THR A 147 43.17 -12.78 28.31
N ARG A 148 43.66 -11.60 27.87
CA ARG A 148 44.21 -11.23 26.55
C ARG A 148 45.00 -12.32 25.81
N ARG A 149 44.77 -12.40 24.49
CA ARG A 149 45.85 -12.48 23.50
C ARG A 149 45.67 -11.38 22.44
N ARG A 150 46.73 -10.57 22.25
CA ARG A 150 46.84 -9.60 21.15
C ARG A 150 46.89 -10.38 19.84
N VAL A 151 46.02 -10.03 18.90
CA VAL A 151 46.22 -10.36 17.48
C VAL A 151 46.15 -9.05 16.69
N THR A 152 47.23 -8.83 15.95
CA THR A 152 47.57 -7.68 15.14
C THR A 152 46.57 -7.51 13.99
N VAL A 153 46.12 -6.27 13.76
CA VAL A 153 45.27 -5.89 12.62
C VAL A 153 46.15 -5.69 11.37
N PRO A 154 45.87 -6.35 10.23
CA PRO A 154 46.37 -5.87 8.96
C PRO A 154 45.34 -4.97 8.25
N ALA A 155 45.87 -4.02 7.50
CA ALA A 155 45.21 -2.87 6.93
C ALA A 155 44.32 -3.16 5.69
N ARG A 156 43.38 -2.22 5.47
CA ARG A 156 42.60 -1.89 4.25
C ARG A 156 42.82 -2.77 3.00
N LEU A 157 41.75 -3.41 2.55
CA LEU A 157 41.63 -3.99 1.21
C LEU A 157 41.47 -2.90 0.15
N ARG A 158 42.42 -2.84 -0.80
CA ARG A 158 42.31 -2.10 -2.07
C ARG A 158 41.36 -2.86 -3.00
N ALA A 159 40.48 -2.14 -3.68
CA ALA A 159 39.68 -2.68 -4.77
C ALA A 159 40.57 -2.91 -6.00
N CYS A 160 40.61 -4.15 -6.50
CA CYS A 160 41.15 -4.46 -7.83
C CYS A 160 40.00 -4.37 -8.84
N GLY A 161 40.13 -3.46 -9.80
CA GLY A 161 39.21 -3.35 -10.92
C GLY A 161 39.42 -4.48 -11.92
N GLY A 162 38.32 -5.08 -12.36
CA GLY A 162 38.22 -5.77 -13.66
C GLY A 162 38.93 -7.11 -13.81
N CYS A 163 38.44 -8.16 -13.14
CA CYS A 163 38.58 -9.57 -13.59
C CYS A 163 37.38 -10.38 -13.07
N PHE A 164 36.80 -11.21 -13.93
CA PHE A 164 35.57 -11.97 -13.73
C PHE A 164 35.93 -13.41 -13.31
N GLN A 165 35.95 -13.75 -12.01
CA GLN A 165 35.80 -15.13 -11.52
C GLN A 165 35.76 -15.23 -9.97
N VAL A 166 35.06 -16.26 -9.51
CA VAL A 166 34.69 -16.56 -8.12
C VAL A 166 35.92 -16.78 -7.22
N PRO A 167 35.96 -16.25 -5.98
CA PRO A 167 37.15 -16.37 -5.13
C PRO A 167 37.34 -17.81 -4.61
N ALA A 168 38.53 -18.36 -4.82
CA ALA A 168 39.04 -19.50 -4.06
C ALA A 168 39.51 -19.03 -2.67
N ALA A 169 39.31 -19.88 -1.65
CA ALA A 169 39.37 -19.54 -0.23
C ALA A 169 40.75 -19.09 0.33
N ASN A 170 41.79 -18.90 -0.49
CA ASN A 170 43.15 -18.58 -0.04
C ASN A 170 43.79 -17.36 -0.73
N GLY A 171 43.01 -16.29 -0.92
CA GLY A 171 43.49 -14.89 -0.82
C GLY A 171 44.73 -14.46 -1.61
N THR A 172 45.07 -15.12 -2.73
CA THR A 172 46.16 -14.71 -3.62
C THR A 172 45.58 -14.33 -4.98
N CYS A 173 45.69 -13.05 -5.34
CA CYS A 173 45.41 -12.58 -6.69
C CYS A 173 46.64 -12.88 -7.55
N GLY A 174 46.58 -13.96 -8.34
CA GLY A 174 47.50 -14.19 -9.46
C GLY A 174 46.85 -13.68 -10.74
N CYS A 175 47.64 -13.03 -11.60
CA CYS A 175 47.25 -12.78 -12.99
C CYS A 175 47.32 -14.06 -13.81
#